data_AF-A0A918P8M2-F1
#
_entry.id   AF-A0A918P8M2-F1
#
_cell.length_a   1.000
_cell.length_b   1.000
_cell.length_c   1.000
_cell.angle_alpha   90.00
_cell.angle_beta   90.00
_cell.angle_gamma   90.00
#
_symmetry.space_group_name_H-M   'P 1'
#
loop_
_entity.id
_entity.type
_entity.pdbx_description
1 polymer ?
#
loop_
_entity_poly.entity_id
_entity_poly.type
_entity_poly.pdbx_seq_one_letter_code
_entity_poly.pdbx_strand_id
1 'polypeptide(L)'
;MTGATPQDMARALTHVLGTQWGRDVAISALRRLTGGTSHDSWAFDADDGAVVHPLILRREFAGAALDVSLAAECDLLHALHAQGLPVPRTIAQGAAGSPVGTAYAICERLSGGDLRKRLAGPEPDRPALGLALVAAQARLHDCEVARLPARFLSEHGYRSPAQQVDTWSAIALDGIGAGDALLVAAIDRLRRACPAPGEPRLVHGDFKTNNVVCDDDGRLAVIDWELAHLGDPLEDLAWTMLWTTPFDLVGGIYPADAYLAAYEAVAGRSVDRGRLAFWNLFALVKLAAIFVRSASLAGEGGAARLRPTHAMLLRAMPWIDAQLARQIAALAPVAAEAVR
;
A
#
# COMPACT_ATOMS: atom_id res chain seq x y z
N MET A 1 -0.36 30.40 2.40
CA MET A 1 0.00 29.49 3.51
C MET A 1 1.50 29.33 3.54
N THR A 2 2.18 30.04 4.44
CA THR A 2 3.62 29.94 4.67
C THR A 2 3.92 28.54 5.22
N GLY A 3 4.58 27.68 4.45
CA GLY A 3 4.98 26.36 4.92
C GLY A 3 5.89 26.50 6.14
N ALA A 4 5.63 25.71 7.19
CA ALA A 4 6.46 25.68 8.40
C ALA A 4 7.94 25.54 8.01
N THR A 5 8.79 26.42 8.55
CA THR A 5 10.23 26.32 8.30
C THR A 5 10.78 25.04 8.94
N PRO A 6 11.93 24.51 8.49
CA PRO A 6 12.57 23.39 9.18
C PRO A 6 12.81 23.67 10.67
N GLN A 7 13.04 24.94 11.03
CA GLN A 7 13.26 25.36 12.41
C GLN A 7 11.98 25.34 13.25
N ASP A 8 10.84 25.74 12.67
CA ASP A 8 9.53 25.60 13.32
C ASP A 8 9.18 24.14 13.54
N MET A 9 9.44 23.30 12.53
CA MET A 9 9.18 21.87 12.61
C MET A 9 10.05 21.19 13.67
N ALA A 10 11.34 21.53 13.77
CA ALA A 10 12.20 21.01 14.82
C ALA A 10 11.68 21.35 16.23
N ARG A 11 11.24 22.60 16.45
CA ARG A 11 10.63 23.01 17.74
C ARG A 11 9.35 22.23 18.05
N ALA A 12 8.49 22.04 17.06
CA ALA A 12 7.26 21.26 17.22
C ALA A 12 7.57 19.80 17.62
N LEU A 13 8.53 19.17 16.94
CA LEU A 13 8.96 17.80 17.21
C LEU A 13 9.60 17.65 18.59
N THR A 14 10.46 18.59 19.00
CA THR A 14 11.02 18.63 20.37
C THR A 14 9.89 18.67 21.42
N HIS A 15 8.89 19.54 21.23
CA HIS A 15 7.79 19.64 22.18
C HIS A 15 6.96 18.35 22.25
N VAL A 16 6.59 17.78 21.09
CA VAL A 16 5.81 16.55 21.01
C VAL A 16 6.51 15.39 21.70
N LEU A 17 7.77 15.11 21.31
CA LEU A 17 8.51 13.96 21.82
C LEU A 17 8.94 14.18 23.28
N GLY A 18 9.31 15.40 23.65
CA GLY A 18 9.68 15.70 25.03
C GLY A 18 8.50 15.55 26.00
N THR A 19 7.31 15.98 25.59
CA THR A 19 6.08 15.76 26.36
C THR A 19 5.77 14.27 26.47
N GLN A 20 5.89 13.52 25.38
CA GLN A 20 5.54 12.10 25.36
C GLN A 20 6.52 11.23 26.15
N TRP A 21 7.82 11.52 26.09
CA TRP A 21 8.86 10.76 26.78
C TRP A 21 9.19 11.29 28.17
N GLY A 22 8.60 12.43 28.56
CA GLY A 22 8.80 13.07 29.86
C GLY A 22 10.24 13.53 30.11
N ARG A 23 10.96 13.92 29.05
CA ARG A 23 12.37 14.33 29.11
C ARG A 23 12.74 15.27 27.96
N ASP A 24 13.91 15.90 28.04
CA ASP A 24 14.40 16.78 26.98
C ASP A 24 14.78 15.98 25.72
N VAL A 25 14.45 16.53 24.55
CA VAL A 25 14.71 15.90 23.24
C VAL A 25 15.33 16.92 22.28
N ALA A 26 16.51 16.59 21.76
CA ALA A 26 17.16 17.37 20.73
C ALA A 26 16.87 16.79 19.34
N ILE A 27 16.43 17.63 18.40
CA ILE A 27 16.12 17.24 17.02
C ILE A 27 17.27 17.63 16.11
N SER A 28 17.76 16.67 15.32
CA SER A 28 18.83 16.87 14.35
C SER A 28 18.52 16.15 13.02
N ALA A 29 19.38 16.37 12.01
CA ALA A 29 19.29 15.75 10.68
C ALA A 29 17.91 15.89 9.97
N LEU A 30 17.11 16.88 10.38
CA LEU A 30 15.77 17.10 9.87
C LEU A 30 15.81 17.49 8.39
N ARG A 31 15.20 16.66 7.55
CA ARG A 31 15.09 16.87 6.12
C ARG A 31 13.75 16.42 5.59
N ARG A 32 13.21 17.19 4.66
CA ARG A 32 11.99 16.83 3.94
C ARG A 32 12.29 15.74 2.93
N LEU A 33 11.46 14.71 2.87
CA LEU A 33 11.52 13.66 1.87
C LEU A 33 10.73 14.07 0.64
N THR A 34 11.22 13.69 -0.54
CA THR A 34 10.56 13.92 -1.83
C THR A 34 9.91 12.62 -2.31
N GLY A 35 8.76 12.73 -3.00
CA GLY A 35 8.11 11.58 -3.66
C GLY A 35 6.78 11.09 -3.08
N GLY A 36 6.38 11.53 -1.88
CA GLY A 36 5.05 11.20 -1.32
C GLY A 36 3.91 11.98 -2.00
N THR A 37 2.83 11.28 -2.37
CA THR A 37 1.62 11.84 -3.01
C THR A 37 0.50 12.15 -2.02
N SER A 38 0.44 11.40 -0.91
CA SER A 38 -0.66 11.48 0.07
C SER A 38 -0.26 12.22 1.35
N HIS A 39 1.03 12.22 1.71
CA HIS A 39 1.53 12.83 2.94
C HIS A 39 2.79 13.67 2.75
N ASP A 40 2.96 14.71 3.57
CA ASP A 40 4.22 15.45 3.68
C ASP A 40 5.15 14.74 4.68
N SER A 41 6.27 14.22 4.19
CA SER A 41 7.15 13.32 4.96
C SER A 41 8.50 13.97 5.28
N TRP A 42 8.99 13.77 6.49
CA TRP A 42 10.26 14.29 6.99
C TRP A 42 11.02 13.19 7.71
N ALA A 43 12.34 13.10 7.48
CA ALA A 43 13.24 12.26 8.25
C ALA A 43 14.04 13.12 9.23
N PHE A 44 14.23 12.64 10.46
CA PHE A 44 14.99 13.32 11.50
C PHE A 44 15.54 12.33 12.52
N ASP A 45 16.45 12.81 13.36
CA ASP A 45 16.98 12.08 14.50
C ASP A 45 16.58 12.80 15.78
N ALA A 46 16.04 12.05 16.75
CA ALA A 46 15.63 12.54 18.06
C ALA A 46 16.55 11.96 19.13
N ASP A 47 17.37 12.81 19.75
CA ASP A 47 18.25 12.44 20.85
C ASP A 47 17.55 12.72 22.18
N ASP A 48 17.32 11.68 22.96
CA ASP A 48 16.64 11.75 24.26
C ASP A 48 17.61 11.83 25.46
N GLY A 49 18.90 12.05 25.17
CA GLY A 49 20.02 12.09 26.12
C GLY A 49 20.65 10.72 26.41
N ALA A 50 19.97 9.62 26.05
CA ALA A 50 20.47 8.26 26.20
C ALA A 50 20.71 7.58 24.84
N VAL A 51 19.78 7.75 23.91
CA VAL A 51 19.79 7.13 22.59
C VAL A 51 19.31 8.13 21.54
N VAL A 52 19.94 8.07 20.36
CA VAL A 52 19.47 8.76 19.17
C VAL A 52 18.50 7.86 18.42
N HIS A 53 17.24 8.28 18.34
CA HIS A 53 16.15 7.58 17.67
C HIS A 53 15.99 8.13 16.24
N PRO A 54 16.25 7.34 15.19
CA PRO A 54 15.98 7.77 13.82
C PRO A 54 14.48 7.64 13.53
N LEU A 55 13.82 8.73 13.13
CA LEU A 55 12.36 8.81 13.02
C LEU A 55 11.88 9.40 11.68
N ILE A 56 10.64 9.07 11.32
CA ILE A 56 9.89 9.64 10.19
C ILE A 56 8.66 10.35 10.73
N LEU A 57 8.47 11.62 10.35
CA LEU A 57 7.22 12.35 10.50
C LEU A 57 6.45 12.26 9.18
N ARG A 58 5.18 11.89 9.25
CA ARG A 58 4.18 12.06 8.19
C ARG A 58 3.11 13.01 8.68
N ARG A 59 2.72 13.97 7.86
CA ARG A 59 1.62 14.89 8.17
C ARG A 59 0.66 15.05 7.00
N GLU A 60 -0.60 15.24 7.32
CA GLU A 60 -1.63 15.59 6.35
C GLU A 60 -1.37 16.98 5.76
N PHE A 61 -1.79 17.18 4.52
CA PHE A 61 -1.73 18.46 3.82
C PHE A 61 -2.93 18.65 2.89
N ALA A 62 -3.32 19.90 2.64
CA ALA A 62 -4.42 20.22 1.74
C ALA A 62 -4.06 19.85 0.27
N GLY A 63 -4.93 19.08 -0.38
CA GLY A 63 -4.74 18.62 -1.77
C GLY A 63 -4.03 17.26 -1.90
N ALA A 64 -4.08 16.42 -0.87
CA ALA A 64 -3.67 15.01 -0.96
C ALA A 64 -4.52 14.26 -2.00
N ALA A 65 -3.92 13.25 -2.65
CA ALA A 65 -4.59 12.45 -3.68
C ALA A 65 -5.68 11.53 -3.11
N LEU A 66 -5.54 11.12 -1.85
CA LEU A 66 -6.46 10.29 -1.09
C LEU A 66 -6.70 10.96 0.28
N ASP A 67 -7.95 10.92 0.74
CA ASP A 67 -8.34 11.37 2.07
C ASP A 67 -8.25 10.17 3.02
N VAL A 68 -7.07 9.97 3.63
CA VAL A 68 -6.77 8.81 4.49
C VAL A 68 -6.47 9.27 5.89
N SER A 69 -7.17 8.68 6.85
CA SER A 69 -7.01 8.94 8.28
C SER A 69 -5.65 8.41 8.79
N LEU A 70 -4.71 9.32 9.05
CA LEU A 70 -3.44 8.96 9.71
C LEU A 70 -3.66 8.32 11.09
N ALA A 71 -4.75 8.66 11.76
CA ALA A 71 -5.07 8.11 13.08
C ALA A 71 -5.46 6.62 13.00
N ALA A 72 -6.29 6.24 12.03
CA ALA A 72 -6.65 4.84 11.83
C ALA A 72 -5.43 4.01 11.37
N GLU A 73 -4.57 4.57 10.53
CA GLU A 73 -3.33 3.92 10.10
C GLU A 73 -2.37 3.68 11.28
N CYS A 74 -2.16 4.69 12.13
CA CYS A 74 -1.33 4.55 13.33
C CYS A 74 -1.84 3.49 14.30
N ASP A 75 -3.15 3.48 14.57
CA ASP A 75 -3.75 2.47 15.43
C ASP A 75 -3.55 1.06 14.85
N LEU A 76 -3.71 0.90 13.53
CA LEU A 76 -3.46 -0.36 12.84
C LEU A 76 -1.99 -0.77 13.04
N LEU A 77 -1.04 0.11 12.72
CA LEU A 77 0.39 -0.16 12.89
C LEU A 77 0.75 -0.56 14.33
N HIS A 78 0.18 0.11 15.33
CA HIS A 78 0.34 -0.28 16.74
C HIS A 78 -0.16 -1.69 17.01
N ALA A 79 -1.35 -2.05 16.52
CA ALA A 79 -1.93 -3.38 16.71
C ALA A 79 -1.11 -4.47 16.00
N LEU A 80 -0.66 -4.23 14.76
CA LEU A 80 0.14 -5.19 14.00
C LEU A 80 1.52 -5.39 14.63
N HIS A 81 2.18 -4.31 15.05
CA HIS A 81 3.45 -4.40 15.77
C HIS A 81 3.29 -5.20 17.08
N ALA A 82 2.20 -4.99 17.83
CA ALA A 82 1.90 -5.77 19.04
C ALA A 82 1.58 -7.25 18.78
N GLN A 83 1.25 -7.61 17.54
CA GLN A 83 1.15 -9.00 17.07
C GLN A 83 2.49 -9.56 16.55
N GLY A 84 3.57 -8.77 16.59
CA GLY A 84 4.89 -9.15 16.10
C GLY A 84 4.99 -9.17 14.57
N LEU A 85 4.09 -8.49 13.87
CA LEU A 85 4.13 -8.38 12.41
C LEU A 85 5.22 -7.40 11.97
N PRO A 86 5.78 -7.58 10.76
CA PRO A 86 6.89 -6.77 10.26
C PRO A 86 6.38 -5.40 9.80
N VAL A 87 6.14 -4.49 10.74
CA VAL A 87 5.66 -3.12 10.47
C VAL A 87 6.45 -2.12 11.31
N PRO A 88 6.58 -0.85 10.87
CA PRO A 88 7.25 0.15 11.68
C PRO A 88 6.48 0.42 12.97
N ARG A 89 7.22 0.59 14.06
CA ARG A 89 6.66 1.07 15.33
C ARG A 89 6.19 2.52 15.21
N THR A 90 4.92 2.75 15.51
CA THR A 90 4.39 4.09 15.73
C THR A 90 4.90 4.63 17.08
N ILE A 91 5.57 5.77 17.03
CA ILE A 91 6.13 6.46 18.19
C ILE A 91 5.12 7.46 18.73
N ALA A 92 4.61 8.35 17.89
CA ALA A 92 3.68 9.41 18.30
C ALA A 92 2.61 9.63 17.23
N GLN A 93 1.45 10.17 17.62
CA GLN A 93 0.47 10.70 16.69
C GLN A 93 -0.25 11.90 17.29
N GLY A 94 -0.83 12.75 16.46
CA GLY A 94 -1.64 13.87 16.92
C GLY A 94 -2.60 14.40 15.86
N ALA A 95 -3.58 15.16 16.31
CA ALA A 95 -4.61 15.76 15.46
C ALA A 95 -4.23 17.16 14.96
N ALA A 96 -5.07 17.73 14.10
CA ALA A 96 -4.98 19.13 13.71
C ALA A 96 -5.01 20.06 14.94
N GLY A 97 -4.25 21.16 14.88
CA GLY A 97 -4.09 22.07 16.02
C GLY A 97 -3.02 21.66 17.04
N SER A 98 -2.37 20.51 16.85
CA SER A 98 -1.14 20.16 17.57
C SER A 98 0.02 21.12 17.22
N PRO A 99 1.15 21.08 17.94
CA PRO A 99 2.34 21.88 17.58
C PRO A 99 2.85 21.65 16.15
N VAL A 100 2.57 20.49 15.55
CA VAL A 100 2.90 20.17 14.14
C VAL A 100 1.97 20.90 13.15
N GLY A 101 0.82 21.38 13.63
CA GLY A 101 -0.16 22.20 12.91
C GLY A 101 -1.27 21.39 12.24
N THR A 102 -0.94 20.24 11.65
CA THR A 102 -1.90 19.30 11.04
C THR A 102 -1.90 17.96 11.76
N ALA A 103 -2.83 17.07 11.40
CA ALA A 103 -2.76 15.70 11.88
C ALA A 103 -1.46 15.03 11.38
N TYR A 104 -0.86 14.22 12.24
CA TYR A 104 0.46 13.66 11.99
C TYR A 104 0.68 12.32 12.68
N ALA A 105 1.65 11.59 12.14
CA ALA A 105 2.19 10.35 12.65
C ALA A 105 3.72 10.45 12.71
N ILE A 106 4.32 9.99 13.81
CA ILE A 106 5.76 9.79 13.95
C ILE A 106 5.99 8.30 14.12
N CYS A 107 6.76 7.71 13.22
CA CYS A 107 7.13 6.30 13.26
C CYS A 107 8.65 6.14 13.29
N GLU A 108 9.12 4.96 13.63
CA GLU A 108 10.53 4.63 13.49
C GLU A 108 11.00 4.77 12.02
N ARG A 109 12.22 5.25 11.83
CA ARG A 109 12.89 5.23 10.54
C ARG A 109 13.68 3.94 10.44
N LEU A 110 13.12 3.01 9.69
CA LEU A 110 13.72 1.73 9.38
C LEU A 110 15.09 1.92 8.70
N SER A 111 16.05 1.07 9.05
CA SER A 111 17.36 1.00 8.41
C SER A 111 17.25 0.32 7.03
N GLY A 112 18.29 0.49 6.21
CA GLY A 112 18.32 -0.07 4.85
C GLY A 112 17.49 0.74 3.84
N GLY A 113 16.80 0.05 2.95
CA GLY A 113 16.10 0.68 1.82
C GLY A 113 14.99 -0.17 1.23
N ASP A 114 14.33 0.33 0.18
CA ASP A 114 13.25 -0.41 -0.46
C ASP A 114 13.74 -1.75 -1.05
N LEU A 115 12.96 -2.80 -0.83
CA LEU A 115 13.29 -4.16 -1.22
C LEU A 115 13.49 -4.28 -2.72
N ARG A 116 12.75 -3.52 -3.53
CA ARG A 116 12.97 -3.49 -5.00
C ARG A 116 14.38 -3.03 -5.34
N LYS A 117 14.88 -1.95 -4.75
CA LYS A 117 16.27 -1.50 -4.96
C LYS A 117 17.28 -2.54 -4.46
N ARG A 118 17.01 -3.20 -3.33
CA ARG A 118 17.89 -4.28 -2.84
C ARG A 118 17.98 -5.43 -3.85
N LEU A 119 16.86 -5.85 -4.43
CA LEU A 119 16.79 -6.90 -5.46
C LEU A 119 17.41 -6.51 -6.81
N ALA A 120 17.54 -5.21 -7.07
CA ALA A 120 18.23 -4.66 -8.23
C ALA A 120 19.74 -4.41 -7.99
N GLY A 121 20.19 -4.54 -6.74
CA GLY A 121 21.59 -4.36 -6.35
C GLY A 121 22.49 -5.53 -6.78
N PRO A 122 23.80 -5.46 -6.45
CA PRO A 122 24.72 -6.55 -6.71
C PRO A 122 24.40 -7.77 -5.82
N GLU A 123 24.37 -8.95 -6.44
CA GLU A 123 24.27 -10.27 -5.78
C GLU A 123 23.22 -10.37 -4.63
N PRO A 124 21.95 -10.01 -4.85
CA PRO A 124 20.95 -10.15 -3.81
C PRO A 124 20.63 -11.62 -3.59
N ASP A 125 20.49 -12.00 -2.32
CA ASP A 125 19.97 -13.31 -1.92
C ASP A 125 18.46 -13.39 -2.19
N ARG A 126 18.11 -13.50 -3.48
CA ARG A 126 16.71 -13.56 -3.94
C ARG A 126 15.94 -14.69 -3.28
N PRO A 127 16.47 -15.91 -3.12
CA PRO A 127 15.75 -16.97 -2.41
C PRO A 127 15.38 -16.60 -0.98
N ALA A 128 16.32 -16.07 -0.18
CA ALA A 128 16.02 -15.71 1.21
C ALA A 128 15.06 -14.52 1.30
N LEU A 129 15.30 -13.46 0.52
CA LEU A 129 14.42 -12.29 0.48
C LEU A 129 13.02 -12.64 -0.03
N GLY A 130 12.93 -13.59 -0.95
CA GLY A 130 11.68 -14.11 -1.46
C GLY A 130 10.85 -14.83 -0.43
N LEU A 131 11.47 -15.76 0.28
CA LEU A 131 10.81 -16.46 1.37
C LEU A 131 10.37 -15.48 2.46
N ALA A 132 11.20 -14.49 2.79
CA ALA A 132 10.88 -13.46 3.77
C ALA A 132 9.67 -12.61 3.33
N LEU A 133 9.60 -12.21 2.05
CA LEU A 133 8.48 -11.43 1.51
C LEU A 133 7.17 -12.22 1.55
N VAL A 134 7.20 -13.46 1.08
CA VAL A 134 6.05 -14.38 1.10
C VAL A 134 5.60 -14.62 2.53
N ALA A 135 6.53 -14.83 3.47
CA ALA A 135 6.21 -15.03 4.87
C ALA A 135 5.61 -13.79 5.51
N ALA A 136 6.11 -12.59 5.20
CA ALA A 136 5.51 -11.35 5.66
C ALA A 136 4.05 -11.24 5.18
N GLN A 137 3.80 -11.46 3.88
CA GLN A 137 2.45 -11.40 3.31
C GLN A 137 1.50 -12.44 3.93
N ALA A 138 1.93 -13.70 4.04
CA ALA A 138 1.13 -14.77 4.62
C ALA A 138 0.77 -14.49 6.09
N ARG A 139 1.74 -14.01 6.89
CA ARG A 139 1.51 -13.64 8.30
C ARG A 139 0.56 -12.46 8.44
N LEU A 140 0.63 -11.46 7.55
CA LEU A 140 -0.34 -10.36 7.55
C LEU A 140 -1.76 -10.87 7.27
N HIS A 141 -1.92 -11.76 6.29
CA HIS A 141 -3.21 -12.35 5.95
C HIS A 141 -3.75 -13.32 7.03
N ASP A 142 -2.93 -13.68 8.02
CA ASP A 142 -3.32 -14.53 9.15
C ASP A 142 -3.29 -13.80 10.51
N CYS A 143 -3.18 -12.46 10.49
CA CYS A 143 -3.24 -11.67 11.71
C CYS A 143 -4.59 -11.85 12.43
N GLU A 144 -4.59 -11.69 13.75
CA GLU A 144 -5.80 -11.78 14.56
C GLU A 144 -6.69 -10.55 14.33
N VAL A 145 -7.67 -10.68 13.43
CA VAL A 145 -8.62 -9.60 13.07
C VAL A 145 -9.37 -9.07 14.31
N ALA A 146 -9.67 -9.94 15.28
CA ALA A 146 -10.33 -9.56 16.53
C ALA A 146 -9.50 -8.62 17.41
N ARG A 147 -8.17 -8.55 17.20
CA ARG A 147 -7.26 -7.65 17.91
C ARG A 147 -7.03 -6.33 17.15
N LEU A 148 -7.73 -6.10 16.04
CA LEU A 148 -7.63 -4.85 15.30
C LEU A 148 -8.41 -3.71 15.99
N PRO A 149 -7.95 -2.45 15.87
CA PRO A 149 -8.57 -1.31 16.56
C PRO A 149 -9.98 -1.01 16.05
N ALA A 150 -10.89 -0.64 16.96
CA ALA A 150 -12.28 -0.32 16.61
C ALA A 150 -12.39 0.84 15.59
N ARG A 151 -11.56 1.88 15.72
CA ARG A 151 -11.50 3.01 14.76
C ARG A 151 -11.13 2.55 13.35
N PHE A 152 -10.10 1.73 13.23
CA PHE A 152 -9.73 1.13 11.96
C PHE A 152 -10.88 0.29 11.39
N LEU A 153 -11.52 -0.55 12.21
CA LEU A 153 -12.64 -1.39 11.75
C LEU A 153 -13.87 -0.58 11.32
N SER A 154 -14.13 0.57 11.94
CA SER A 154 -15.25 1.44 11.53
C SER A 154 -14.98 2.18 10.23
N GLU A 155 -13.74 2.63 10.01
CA GLU A 155 -13.36 3.42 8.83
C GLU A 155 -12.98 2.53 7.64
N HIS A 156 -12.41 1.35 7.91
CA HIS A 156 -11.79 0.44 6.93
C HIS A 156 -12.29 -1.01 7.08
N GLY A 157 -13.55 -1.16 7.48
CA GLY A 157 -14.22 -2.45 7.64
C GLY A 157 -14.27 -3.31 6.36
N TYR A 158 -15.03 -4.41 6.41
CA TYR A 158 -15.03 -5.38 5.33
C TYR A 158 -15.51 -4.79 3.99
N ARG A 159 -14.67 -4.91 2.96
CA ARG A 159 -14.96 -4.57 1.57
C ARG A 159 -15.13 -5.85 0.77
N SER A 160 -16.37 -6.14 0.37
CA SER A 160 -16.68 -7.30 -0.47
C SER A 160 -16.08 -7.16 -1.88
N PRO A 161 -15.89 -8.28 -2.61
CA PRO A 161 -15.46 -8.25 -4.01
C PRO A 161 -16.33 -7.34 -4.89
N ALA A 162 -17.64 -7.33 -4.69
CA ALA A 162 -18.57 -6.47 -5.44
C ALA A 162 -18.35 -4.99 -5.14
N GLN A 163 -18.23 -4.61 -3.86
CA GLN A 163 -17.96 -3.23 -3.45
C GLN A 163 -16.61 -2.71 -3.99
N GLN A 164 -15.59 -3.57 -4.00
CA GLN A 164 -14.30 -3.26 -4.61
C GLN A 164 -14.47 -2.99 -6.11
N VAL A 165 -15.12 -3.89 -6.85
CA VAL A 165 -15.38 -3.71 -8.29
C VAL A 165 -16.11 -2.40 -8.54
N ASP A 166 -17.20 -2.10 -7.81
CA ASP A 166 -17.97 -0.89 -8.03
C ASP A 166 -17.17 0.39 -7.72
N THR A 167 -16.43 0.40 -6.60
CA THR A 167 -15.62 1.56 -6.18
C THR A 167 -14.55 1.89 -7.23
N TRP A 168 -13.75 0.90 -7.63
CA TRP A 168 -12.64 1.14 -8.54
C TRP A 168 -13.09 1.33 -9.99
N SER A 169 -14.19 0.69 -10.41
CA SER A 169 -14.79 0.94 -11.73
C SER A 169 -15.31 2.36 -11.85
N ALA A 170 -15.95 2.89 -10.80
CA ALA A 170 -16.41 4.28 -10.78
C ALA A 170 -15.23 5.25 -10.95
N ILE A 171 -14.14 5.06 -10.20
CA ILE A 171 -12.92 5.87 -10.31
C ILE A 171 -12.32 5.79 -11.72
N ALA A 172 -12.24 4.59 -12.31
CA ALA A 172 -11.66 4.39 -13.64
C ALA A 172 -12.50 5.08 -14.73
N LEU A 173 -13.82 4.92 -14.67
CA LEU A 173 -14.75 5.45 -15.67
C LEU A 173 -14.94 6.96 -15.55
N ASP A 174 -14.80 7.55 -14.35
CA ASP A 174 -14.90 9.00 -14.16
C ASP A 174 -13.82 9.77 -14.93
N GLY A 175 -12.58 9.25 -14.99
CA GLY A 175 -11.49 9.96 -15.67
C GLY A 175 -11.18 9.56 -17.12
N ILE A 176 -11.57 8.36 -17.59
CA ILE A 176 -11.44 7.96 -19.01
C ILE A 176 -12.76 8.14 -19.79
N GLY A 177 -13.90 8.09 -19.09
CA GLY A 177 -15.20 7.86 -19.72
C GLY A 177 -15.34 6.42 -20.26
N ALA A 178 -16.48 6.12 -20.87
CA ALA A 178 -16.73 4.81 -21.51
C ALA A 178 -15.98 4.59 -22.85
N GLY A 179 -14.96 5.41 -23.15
CA GLY A 179 -14.23 5.40 -24.41
C GLY A 179 -13.23 4.25 -24.56
N ASP A 180 -12.84 3.61 -23.45
CA ASP A 180 -11.96 2.45 -23.44
C ASP A 180 -12.78 1.15 -23.40
N ALA A 181 -12.94 0.53 -24.57
CA ALA A 181 -13.72 -0.69 -24.71
C ALA A 181 -13.14 -1.89 -23.95
N LEU A 182 -11.81 -1.97 -23.79
CA LEU A 182 -11.18 -3.08 -23.06
C LEU A 182 -11.39 -2.95 -21.57
N LEU A 183 -11.24 -1.74 -21.02
CA LEU A 183 -11.52 -1.46 -19.61
C LEU A 183 -13.01 -1.71 -19.29
N VAL A 184 -13.93 -1.24 -20.15
CA VAL A 184 -15.37 -1.52 -19.99
C VAL A 184 -15.66 -3.02 -20.02
N ALA A 185 -15.06 -3.76 -20.96
CA ALA A 185 -15.23 -5.21 -21.04
C ALA A 185 -14.65 -5.93 -19.80
N ALA A 186 -13.53 -5.46 -19.26
CA ALA A 186 -12.94 -5.98 -18.03
C ALA A 186 -13.85 -5.77 -16.81
N ILE A 187 -14.40 -4.57 -16.65
CA ILE A 187 -15.33 -4.23 -15.57
C ILE A 187 -16.59 -5.10 -15.65
N ASP A 188 -17.16 -5.21 -16.84
CA ASP A 188 -18.34 -6.03 -17.11
C ASP A 188 -18.07 -7.52 -16.85
N ARG A 189 -16.86 -7.99 -17.19
CA ARG A 189 -16.39 -9.34 -16.87
C ARG A 189 -16.28 -9.58 -15.37
N LEU A 190 -15.70 -8.63 -14.62
CA LEU A 190 -15.58 -8.69 -13.16
C LEU A 190 -16.95 -8.76 -12.49
N ARG A 191 -17.90 -7.91 -12.90
CA ARG A 191 -19.26 -7.93 -12.36
C ARG A 191 -19.94 -9.29 -12.53
N ARG A 192 -19.81 -9.92 -13.70
CA ARG A 192 -20.38 -11.24 -13.97
C ARG A 192 -19.67 -12.39 -13.26
N ALA A 193 -18.36 -12.28 -13.04
CA ALA A 193 -17.54 -13.32 -12.41
C ALA A 193 -17.34 -13.09 -10.90
N CYS A 194 -18.06 -12.13 -10.31
CA CYS A 194 -17.80 -11.66 -8.96
C CYS A 194 -18.02 -12.80 -7.95
N PRO A 195 -16.99 -13.20 -7.19
CA PRO A 195 -17.14 -14.28 -6.21
C PRO A 195 -17.95 -13.81 -5.00
N ALA A 196 -18.59 -14.75 -4.31
CA ALA A 196 -19.22 -14.47 -3.03
C ALA A 196 -18.21 -13.94 -2.00
N PRO A 197 -18.63 -13.08 -1.05
CA PRO A 197 -17.81 -12.65 0.08
C PRO A 197 -17.12 -13.83 0.77
N GLY A 198 -15.82 -13.67 1.04
CA GLY A 198 -15.01 -14.62 1.79
C GLY A 198 -14.90 -14.24 3.27
N GLU A 199 -14.12 -15.01 4.03
CA GLU A 199 -13.75 -14.64 5.39
C GLU A 199 -12.94 -13.33 5.40
N PRO A 200 -13.31 -12.32 6.22
CA PRO A 200 -12.57 -11.07 6.29
C PRO A 200 -11.14 -11.28 6.81
N ARG A 201 -10.15 -10.92 5.99
CA ARG A 201 -8.73 -10.87 6.39
C ARG A 201 -8.20 -9.46 6.20
N LEU A 202 -7.12 -9.12 6.90
CA LEU A 202 -6.43 -7.86 6.67
C LEU A 202 -5.78 -7.89 5.29
N VAL A 203 -6.10 -6.88 4.49
CA VAL A 203 -5.54 -6.59 3.17
C VAL A 203 -4.79 -5.28 3.29
N HIS A 204 -3.52 -5.25 2.91
CA HIS A 204 -2.68 -4.07 2.84
C HIS A 204 -3.17 -3.10 1.75
N GLY A 205 -3.62 -3.63 0.62
CA GLY A 205 -4.20 -2.88 -0.50
C GLY A 205 -3.17 -2.34 -1.49
N ASP A 206 -1.90 -2.18 -1.07
CA ASP A 206 -0.76 -1.86 -1.95
C ASP A 206 0.49 -2.72 -1.66
N PHE A 207 0.33 -4.02 -1.38
CA PHE A 207 1.48 -4.87 -1.03
C PHE A 207 2.39 -5.12 -2.24
N LYS A 208 3.57 -4.51 -2.25
CA LYS A 208 4.57 -4.64 -3.33
C LYS A 208 5.97 -4.33 -2.81
N THR A 209 7.02 -4.76 -3.51
CA THR A 209 8.41 -4.62 -3.05
C THR A 209 8.90 -3.17 -2.87
N ASN A 210 8.20 -2.17 -3.42
CA ASN A 210 8.48 -0.75 -3.15
C ASN A 210 7.98 -0.29 -1.77
N ASN A 211 6.97 -0.98 -1.23
CA ASN A 211 6.35 -0.69 0.06
C ASN A 211 6.85 -1.67 1.15
N VAL A 212 8.00 -2.30 0.89
CA VAL A 212 8.69 -3.15 1.84
C VAL A 212 10.11 -2.62 1.99
N VAL A 213 10.49 -2.26 3.20
CA VAL A 213 11.86 -1.88 3.56
C VAL A 213 12.61 -3.15 3.97
N CYS A 214 13.84 -3.30 3.48
CA CYS A 214 14.76 -4.35 3.86
C CYS A 214 15.97 -3.72 4.54
N ASP A 215 16.25 -4.15 5.78
CA ASP A 215 17.46 -3.77 6.48
C ASP A 215 18.69 -4.55 5.95
N ASP A 216 19.87 -4.23 6.49
CA ASP A 216 21.12 -4.87 6.07
C ASP A 216 21.23 -6.34 6.49
N ASP A 217 20.46 -6.77 7.50
CA ASP A 217 20.34 -8.15 7.96
C ASP A 217 19.29 -8.96 7.16
N GLY A 218 18.61 -8.33 6.20
CA GLY A 218 17.55 -8.96 5.41
C GLY A 218 16.19 -9.01 6.09
N ARG A 219 15.99 -8.30 7.21
CA ARG A 219 14.68 -8.19 7.86
C ARG A 219 13.80 -7.23 7.06
N LEU A 220 12.54 -7.62 6.91
CA LEU A 220 11.56 -6.86 6.16
C LEU A 220 10.63 -6.10 7.10
N ALA A 221 10.17 -4.94 6.65
CA ALA A 221 9.07 -4.21 7.27
C ALA A 221 8.19 -3.56 6.20
N VAL A 222 6.88 -3.75 6.34
CA VAL A 222 5.85 -3.31 5.40
C VAL A 222 5.38 -1.92 5.80
N ILE A 223 5.38 -1.00 4.86
CA ILE A 223 5.04 0.40 5.03
C ILE A 223 3.90 0.80 4.08
N ASP A 224 3.36 2.01 4.25
CA ASP A 224 2.34 2.59 3.36
C ASP A 224 0.98 1.86 3.45
N TRP A 225 0.37 1.94 4.63
CA TRP A 225 -0.86 1.23 4.99
C TRP A 225 -2.14 1.99 4.64
N GLU A 226 -2.05 3.00 3.76
CA GLU A 226 -3.14 3.94 3.51
C GLU A 226 -4.33 3.32 2.76
N LEU A 227 -4.12 2.20 2.08
CA LEU A 227 -5.16 1.42 1.40
C LEU A 227 -5.67 0.22 2.21
N ALA A 228 -5.21 0.06 3.45
CA ALA A 228 -5.52 -1.10 4.26
C ALA A 228 -7.02 -1.18 4.58
N HIS A 229 -7.54 -2.39 4.59
CA HIS A 229 -8.94 -2.70 4.90
C HIS A 229 -9.13 -4.18 5.21
N LEU A 230 -10.30 -4.55 5.71
CA LEU A 230 -10.70 -5.97 5.74
C LEU A 230 -11.24 -6.39 4.38
N GLY A 231 -10.74 -7.48 3.83
CA GLY A 231 -11.11 -7.92 2.49
C GLY A 231 -10.74 -9.36 2.23
N ASP A 232 -10.58 -9.69 0.96
CA ASP A 232 -10.11 -10.98 0.49
C ASP A 232 -8.59 -10.95 0.36
N PRO A 233 -7.84 -11.86 1.03
CA PRO A 233 -6.38 -11.87 0.95
C PRO A 233 -5.83 -12.11 -0.46
N LEU A 234 -6.66 -12.65 -1.38
CA LEU A 234 -6.27 -12.82 -2.77
C LEU A 234 -6.21 -11.49 -3.55
N GLU A 235 -6.84 -10.41 -3.05
CA GLU A 235 -6.65 -9.06 -3.60
C GLU A 235 -5.18 -8.64 -3.51
N ASP A 236 -4.60 -8.77 -2.33
CA ASP A 236 -3.19 -8.43 -2.07
C ASP A 236 -2.23 -9.35 -2.84
N LEU A 237 -2.56 -10.63 -2.92
CA LEU A 237 -1.75 -11.61 -3.64
C LEU A 237 -1.72 -11.28 -5.15
N ALA A 238 -2.89 -11.03 -5.75
CA ALA A 238 -3.00 -10.59 -7.13
C ALA A 238 -2.28 -9.26 -7.38
N TRP A 239 -2.40 -8.30 -6.45
CA TRP A 239 -1.69 -7.03 -6.53
C TRP A 239 -0.18 -7.22 -6.52
N THR A 240 0.33 -8.10 -5.65
CA THR A 240 1.77 -8.42 -5.59
C THR A 240 2.25 -9.05 -6.90
N MET A 241 1.48 -10.00 -7.42
CA MET A 241 1.77 -10.71 -8.67
C MET A 241 1.70 -9.83 -9.91
N LEU A 242 0.96 -8.71 -9.86
CA LEU A 242 0.94 -7.72 -10.93
C LEU A 242 2.30 -7.04 -11.13
N TRP A 243 3.06 -6.85 -10.05
CA TRP A 243 4.35 -6.16 -10.07
C TRP A 243 5.49 -7.11 -10.44
N THR A 244 5.61 -7.44 -11.73
CA THR A 244 6.69 -8.27 -12.26
C THR A 244 7.85 -7.43 -12.78
N THR A 245 9.04 -7.53 -12.17
CA THR A 245 10.22 -6.76 -12.60
C THR A 245 11.53 -7.39 -12.14
N PRO A 246 12.62 -7.46 -12.94
CA PRO A 246 12.71 -7.88 -14.33
C PRO A 246 12.48 -9.41 -14.49
N PHE A 247 12.35 -9.90 -15.75
CA PHE A 247 12.24 -11.32 -16.11
C PHE A 247 10.95 -12.04 -15.65
N ASP A 248 9.81 -11.35 -15.64
CA ASP A 248 8.51 -11.92 -15.27
C ASP A 248 8.47 -12.53 -13.85
N LEU A 249 9.37 -12.08 -12.97
CA LEU A 249 9.42 -12.47 -11.58
C LEU A 249 8.53 -11.56 -10.73
N VAL A 250 7.63 -12.15 -9.96
CA VAL A 250 6.81 -11.48 -8.94
C VAL A 250 7.73 -10.76 -7.96
N GLY A 251 7.61 -9.44 -7.90
CA GLY A 251 8.45 -8.58 -7.07
C GLY A 251 9.94 -8.58 -7.43
N GLY A 252 10.36 -9.25 -8.51
CA GLY A 252 11.77 -9.49 -8.86
C GLY A 252 12.42 -10.67 -8.16
N ILE A 253 11.61 -11.58 -7.65
CA ILE A 253 12.05 -12.68 -6.80
C ILE A 253 11.76 -14.05 -7.44
N TYR A 254 10.48 -14.41 -7.56
CA TYR A 254 10.03 -15.73 -7.97
C TYR A 254 9.20 -15.68 -9.24
N PRO A 255 9.24 -16.72 -10.10
CA PRO A 255 8.16 -16.97 -11.04
C PRO A 255 6.83 -17.09 -10.30
N ALA A 256 5.72 -16.75 -10.97
CA ALA A 256 4.39 -16.74 -10.38
C ALA A 256 4.02 -18.05 -9.64
N ASP A 257 4.26 -19.21 -10.26
CA ASP A 257 3.94 -20.51 -9.67
C ASP A 257 4.76 -20.81 -8.42
N ALA A 258 6.04 -20.40 -8.41
CA ALA A 258 6.91 -20.58 -7.25
C ALA A 258 6.52 -19.64 -6.10
N TYR A 259 6.11 -18.40 -6.42
CA TYR A 259 5.58 -17.47 -5.41
C TYR A 259 4.32 -18.03 -4.75
N LEU A 260 3.40 -18.55 -5.57
CA LEU A 260 2.15 -19.15 -5.09
C LEU A 260 2.39 -20.40 -4.24
N ALA A 261 3.26 -21.30 -4.69
CA ALA A 261 3.61 -22.49 -3.92
C ALA A 261 4.25 -22.14 -2.57
N ALA A 262 5.14 -21.15 -2.54
CA ALA A 262 5.73 -20.65 -1.30
C ALA A 262 4.66 -20.02 -0.39
N TYR A 263 3.74 -19.23 -0.94
CA TYR A 263 2.65 -18.62 -0.18
C TYR A 263 1.75 -19.67 0.44
N GLU A 264 1.34 -20.69 -0.31
CA GLU A 264 0.52 -21.79 0.17
C GLU A 264 1.21 -22.60 1.27
N ALA A 265 2.52 -22.84 1.12
CA ALA A 265 3.33 -23.54 2.11
C ALA A 265 3.41 -22.77 3.44
N VAL A 266 3.60 -21.44 3.40
CA VAL A 266 3.69 -20.63 4.62
C VAL A 266 2.31 -20.36 5.23
N ALA A 267 1.30 -20.09 4.41
CA ALA A 267 -0.06 -19.82 4.86
C ALA A 267 -0.82 -21.07 5.32
N GLY A 268 -0.29 -22.27 5.03
CA GLY A 268 -0.91 -23.55 5.39
C GLY A 268 -2.26 -23.81 4.70
N ARG A 269 -2.54 -23.12 3.58
CA ARG A 269 -3.80 -23.22 2.83
C ARG A 269 -3.57 -23.11 1.34
N SER A 270 -4.33 -23.87 0.55
CA SER A 270 -4.33 -23.74 -0.91
C SER A 270 -5.02 -22.46 -1.36
N VAL A 271 -4.49 -21.84 -2.42
CA VAL A 271 -5.08 -20.67 -3.07
C VAL A 271 -6.08 -21.13 -4.13
N ASP A 272 -7.32 -20.66 -4.03
CA ASP A 272 -8.31 -20.84 -5.08
C ASP A 272 -7.88 -20.08 -6.34
N ARG A 273 -7.46 -20.83 -7.38
CA ARG A 273 -6.97 -20.26 -8.64
C ARG A 273 -8.06 -19.54 -9.43
N GLY A 274 -9.31 -19.95 -9.35
CA GLY A 274 -10.42 -19.29 -10.03
C GLY A 274 -10.73 -17.93 -9.39
N ARG A 275 -10.75 -17.90 -8.06
CA ARG A 275 -10.89 -16.65 -7.29
C ARG A 275 -9.68 -15.73 -7.48
N LEU A 276 -8.46 -16.27 -7.53
CA LEU A 276 -7.26 -15.48 -7.84
C LEU A 276 -7.31 -14.89 -9.26
N ALA A 277 -7.82 -15.62 -10.25
CA ALA A 277 -7.97 -15.10 -11.62
C ALA A 277 -8.92 -13.88 -11.67
N PHE A 278 -9.99 -13.87 -10.87
CA PHE A 278 -10.85 -12.69 -10.69
C PHE A 278 -10.04 -11.51 -10.13
N TRP A 279 -9.26 -11.73 -9.07
CA TRP A 279 -8.46 -10.67 -8.45
C TRP A 279 -7.31 -10.17 -9.35
N ASN A 280 -6.74 -11.02 -10.20
CA ASN A 280 -5.74 -10.63 -11.20
C ASN A 280 -6.33 -9.65 -12.22
N LEU A 281 -7.55 -9.90 -12.72
CA LEU A 281 -8.24 -8.95 -13.59
C LEU A 281 -8.60 -7.66 -12.84
N PHE A 282 -9.07 -7.77 -11.60
CA PHE A 282 -9.39 -6.62 -10.76
C PHE A 282 -8.16 -5.74 -10.51
N ALA A 283 -6.99 -6.32 -10.24
CA ALA A 283 -5.75 -5.59 -10.01
C ALA A 283 -5.37 -4.68 -11.20
N LEU A 284 -5.64 -5.12 -12.44
CA LEU A 284 -5.43 -4.30 -13.64
C LEU A 284 -6.42 -3.12 -13.71
N VAL A 285 -7.69 -3.35 -13.41
CA VAL A 285 -8.71 -2.28 -13.36
C VAL A 285 -8.39 -1.27 -12.26
N LYS A 286 -7.98 -1.74 -11.07
CA LYS A 286 -7.52 -0.90 -9.96
C LYS A 286 -6.29 -0.08 -10.35
N LEU A 287 -5.32 -0.68 -11.03
CA LEU A 287 -4.12 0.03 -11.52
C LEU A 287 -4.50 1.13 -12.53
N ALA A 288 -5.37 0.84 -13.49
CA ALA A 288 -5.88 1.83 -14.44
C ALA A 288 -6.58 2.99 -13.71
N ALA A 289 -7.47 2.67 -12.76
CA ALA A 289 -8.18 3.66 -11.94
C ALA A 289 -7.23 4.60 -11.17
N ILE A 290 -6.20 4.05 -10.51
CA ILE A 290 -5.19 4.84 -9.76
C ILE A 290 -4.47 5.81 -10.70
N PHE A 291 -4.07 5.34 -11.86
CA PHE A 291 -3.37 6.18 -12.83
C PHE A 291 -4.26 7.29 -13.38
N VAL A 292 -5.49 6.97 -13.73
CA VAL A 292 -6.49 7.91 -14.23
C VAL A 292 -6.75 9.00 -13.20
N ARG A 293 -7.03 8.62 -11.96
CA ARG A 293 -7.22 9.56 -10.85
C ARG A 293 -6.01 10.47 -10.67
N SER A 294 -4.81 9.90 -10.73
CA SER A 294 -3.57 10.66 -10.62
C SER A 294 -3.38 11.67 -11.77
N ALA A 295 -3.83 11.33 -12.99
CA ALA A 295 -3.77 12.21 -14.15
C ALA A 295 -4.81 13.34 -14.05
N SER A 296 -6.06 13.06 -13.66
CA SER A 296 -7.10 14.09 -13.47
C SER A 296 -6.68 15.14 -12.44
N LEU A 297 -6.13 14.70 -11.31
CA LEU A 297 -5.61 15.61 -10.28
C LEU A 297 -4.44 16.48 -10.79
N ALA A 298 -3.65 16.01 -11.76
CA ALA A 298 -2.59 16.82 -12.36
C ALA A 298 -3.12 17.85 -13.39
N GLY A 299 -4.27 17.58 -14.02
CA GLY A 299 -4.86 18.43 -15.07
C GLY A 299 -5.67 19.62 -14.55
N GLU A 300 -6.35 19.48 -13.40
CA GLU A 300 -7.20 20.53 -12.80
C GLU A 300 -6.43 21.65 -12.07
N GLY A 301 -5.17 21.89 -12.47
CA GLY A 301 -4.26 22.83 -11.80
C GLY A 301 -3.46 22.21 -10.64
N GLY A 302 -3.50 20.89 -10.45
CA GLY A 302 -2.97 20.23 -9.27
C GLY A 302 -1.49 19.85 -9.31
N ALA A 303 -0.84 20.16 -8.19
CA ALA A 303 0.49 19.77 -7.72
C ALA A 303 1.48 19.25 -8.80
N ALA A 304 2.51 20.06 -9.08
CA ALA A 304 3.71 19.68 -9.84
C ALA A 304 4.30 18.29 -9.51
N ARG A 305 3.99 17.73 -8.33
CA ARG A 305 4.38 16.43 -7.78
C ARG A 305 3.68 15.22 -8.44
N LEU A 306 2.52 15.38 -9.06
CA LEU A 306 1.75 14.29 -9.68
C LEU A 306 2.04 14.08 -11.18
N ARG A 307 2.77 15.02 -11.82
CA ARG A 307 3.17 14.96 -13.23
C ARG A 307 3.98 13.70 -13.61
N PRO A 308 4.91 13.19 -12.79
CA PRO A 308 5.58 11.92 -13.06
C PRO A 308 4.62 10.73 -13.15
N THR A 309 3.57 10.70 -12.31
CA THR A 309 2.55 9.64 -12.31
C THR A 309 1.73 9.66 -13.59
N HIS A 310 1.37 10.85 -14.10
CA HIS A 310 0.69 10.99 -15.39
C HIS A 310 1.58 10.51 -16.56
N ALA A 311 2.88 10.84 -16.57
CA ALA A 311 3.79 10.32 -17.60
C ALA A 311 3.95 8.79 -17.50
N MET A 312 3.90 8.23 -16.30
CA MET A 312 3.92 6.78 -16.09
C MET A 312 2.65 6.12 -16.62
N LEU A 313 1.48 6.73 -16.42
CA LEU A 313 0.20 6.26 -16.99
C LEU A 313 0.30 6.09 -18.51
N LEU A 314 0.73 7.12 -19.22
CA LEU A 314 0.82 7.09 -20.69
C LEU A 314 1.74 5.98 -21.21
N ARG A 315 2.78 5.63 -20.44
CA ARG A 315 3.71 4.54 -20.79
C ARG A 315 3.15 3.16 -20.40
N ALA A 316 2.39 3.09 -19.32
CA ALA A 316 1.84 1.85 -18.80
C ALA A 316 0.59 1.40 -19.56
N MET A 317 -0.19 2.30 -20.16
CA MET A 317 -1.50 1.95 -20.72
C MET A 317 -1.45 0.86 -21.80
N PRO A 318 -0.54 0.90 -22.80
CA PRO A 318 -0.45 -0.19 -23.78
C PRO A 318 -0.14 -1.56 -23.16
N TRP A 319 0.62 -1.57 -22.05
CA TRP A 319 0.88 -2.80 -21.31
C TRP A 319 -0.36 -3.25 -20.53
N ILE A 320 -1.09 -2.33 -19.90
CA ILE A 320 -2.35 -2.61 -19.20
C ILE A 320 -3.36 -3.21 -20.19
N ASP A 321 -3.56 -2.61 -21.36
CA ASP A 321 -4.48 -3.10 -22.39
C ASP A 321 -4.15 -4.53 -22.83
N ALA A 322 -2.87 -4.81 -23.06
CA ALA A 322 -2.41 -6.15 -23.40
C ALA A 322 -2.67 -7.16 -22.27
N GLN A 323 -2.49 -6.77 -21.01
CA GLN A 323 -2.81 -7.62 -19.86
C GLN A 323 -4.32 -7.83 -19.70
N LEU A 324 -5.14 -6.79 -19.84
CA LEU A 324 -6.59 -6.87 -19.79
C LEU A 324 -7.11 -7.86 -20.84
N ALA A 325 -6.66 -7.74 -22.09
CA ALA A 325 -7.05 -8.64 -23.17
C ALA A 325 -6.73 -10.12 -22.86
N ARG A 326 -5.52 -10.40 -22.32
CA ARG A 326 -5.15 -11.76 -21.87
C ARG A 326 -6.04 -12.28 -20.74
N GLN A 327 -6.23 -11.47 -19.70
CA GLN A 327 -6.93 -11.90 -18.48
C GLN A 327 -8.43 -12.09 -18.72
N ILE A 328 -9.05 -11.25 -19.56
CA ILE A 328 -10.44 -11.43 -20.00
C ILE A 328 -10.62 -12.80 -20.68
N ALA A 329 -9.68 -13.19 -21.55
CA ALA A 329 -9.72 -14.48 -22.24
C ALA A 329 -9.47 -15.69 -21.31
N ALA A 330 -8.69 -15.50 -20.24
CA ALA A 330 -8.31 -16.55 -19.30
C ALA A 330 -9.39 -16.88 -18.26
N LEU A 331 -10.25 -15.92 -17.90
CA LEU A 331 -11.39 -16.17 -17.00
C LEU A 331 -12.40 -17.09 -17.70
N ALA A 332 -12.56 -18.32 -17.21
CA ALA A 332 -13.47 -19.34 -17.76
C ALA A 332 -14.89 -18.80 -17.98
N PRO A 333 -15.54 -19.03 -19.14
CA PRO A 333 -16.85 -18.46 -19.46
C PRO A 333 -17.83 -18.72 -18.31
N VAL A 334 -18.61 -17.70 -17.95
CA VAL A 334 -19.73 -17.90 -17.01
C VAL A 334 -20.61 -18.97 -17.65
N ALA A 335 -20.81 -20.10 -16.98
CA ALA A 335 -21.78 -21.08 -17.42
C ALA A 335 -23.09 -20.31 -17.61
N ALA A 336 -23.58 -20.23 -18.84
CA ALA A 336 -24.86 -19.62 -19.11
C ALA A 336 -25.85 -20.42 -18.26
N GLU A 337 -26.31 -19.83 -17.15
CA GLU A 337 -27.47 -20.36 -16.45
C GLU A 337 -28.55 -20.44 -17.50
N ALA A 338 -28.92 -21.68 -17.83
CA ALA A 338 -30.00 -21.95 -18.73
C ALA A 338 -31.25 -21.36 -18.08
N VAL A 339 -31.58 -20.13 -18.49
CA VAL A 339 -32.88 -19.53 -18.26
C VAL A 339 -33.88 -20.46 -18.96
N ARG A 340 -34.52 -21.32 -18.16
CA ARG A 340 -35.74 -22.03 -18.52
C ARG A 340 -36.93 -21.19 -18.12
#